data_AF-A0A7X9GKU2-F1
#
_entry.id   AF-A0A7X9GKU2-F1
#
_cell.length_a   1.000
_cell.length_b   1.000
_cell.length_c   1.000
_cell.angle_alpha   90.00
_cell.angle_beta   90.00
_cell.angle_gamma   90.00
#
_symmetry.space_group_name_H-M   'P 1'
#
loop_
_entity.id
_entity.type
_entity.pdbx_description
1 polymer ?
#
loop_
_entity_poly.entity_id
_entity_poly.type
_entity_poly.pdbx_seq_one_letter_code
_entity_poly.pdbx_strand_id
1 'polypeptide(L)'
;MAKNNYRSKRRAKGKNSEVIASLKAHIKSREPLPLYLFFGSETFLIDYYVGEIKKIVAGSDINGLNTVIFENKVDINDIIDACNTFPVFADKKLVLVKNSQLFGKEKNKSAKSVGKDKDSKEADNSESDNKKQQILKDYFSVIPQTTCLIFIENNVDKRLGIYKQVVKYGLAAEFERLDAD
;
A
#
# COMPACT_ATOMS: atom_id res chain seq x y z
N MET A 1 -20.82 6.74 32.31
CA MET A 1 -20.64 7.65 31.15
C MET A 1 -20.00 6.87 30.01
N ALA A 2 -20.77 6.48 28.99
CA ALA A 2 -20.27 5.75 27.82
C ALA A 2 -20.99 6.25 26.55
N LYS A 3 -20.65 7.47 26.10
CA LYS A 3 -21.16 8.06 24.86
C LYS A 3 -20.04 8.89 24.22
N ASN A 4 -19.10 8.24 23.54
CA ASN A 4 -18.17 8.96 22.66
C ASN A 4 -17.56 8.14 21.49
N ASN A 5 -17.68 6.81 21.48
CA ASN A 5 -17.07 5.98 20.42
C ASN A 5 -17.94 5.77 19.17
N TYR A 6 -19.26 5.97 19.25
CA TYR A 6 -20.15 5.79 18.09
C TYR A 6 -20.06 6.92 17.05
N ARG A 7 -19.85 8.17 17.51
CA ARG A 7 -19.80 9.35 16.63
C ARG A 7 -18.52 9.43 15.81
N SER A 8 -17.39 8.98 16.36
CA SER A 8 -16.10 8.92 15.66
C SER A 8 -16.09 7.84 14.57
N LYS A 9 -16.64 6.64 14.85
CA LYS A 9 -16.82 5.57 13.85
C LYS A 9 -17.68 6.00 12.66
N ARG A 10 -18.80 6.71 12.92
CA ARG A 10 -19.67 7.23 11.84
C ARG A 10 -18.95 8.21 10.89
N ARG A 11 -18.11 9.10 11.43
CA ARG A 11 -17.29 10.03 10.64
C ARG A 11 -16.22 9.31 9.82
N ALA A 12 -15.55 8.31 10.39
CA ALA A 12 -14.56 7.50 9.68
C ALA A 12 -15.20 6.70 8.53
N LYS A 13 -16.39 6.12 8.76
CA LYS A 13 -17.19 5.42 7.74
C LYS A 13 -17.56 6.34 6.56
N GLY A 14 -17.95 7.59 6.86
CA GLY A 14 -18.22 8.60 5.83
C GLY A 14 -16.99 8.91 4.97
N LYS A 15 -15.84 9.18 5.61
CA LYS A 15 -14.60 9.46 4.89
C LYS A 15 -14.13 8.28 4.02
N ASN A 16 -14.24 7.04 4.51
CA ASN A 16 -13.88 5.87 3.71
C ASN A 16 -14.85 5.66 2.54
N SER A 17 -16.14 5.95 2.70
CA SER A 17 -17.11 5.84 1.60
C SER A 17 -16.80 6.81 0.45
N GLU A 18 -16.35 8.03 0.75
CA GLU A 18 -15.88 9.00 -0.25
C GLU A 18 -14.63 8.50 -0.98
N VAL A 19 -13.69 7.90 -0.24
CA VAL A 19 -12.48 7.29 -0.81
C VAL A 19 -12.83 6.16 -1.79
N ILE A 20 -13.75 5.25 -1.42
CA ILE A 20 -14.20 4.18 -2.31
C ILE A 20 -14.94 4.73 -3.53
N ALA A 21 -15.73 5.80 -3.37
CA ALA A 21 -16.37 6.47 -4.50
C ALA A 21 -15.34 7.07 -5.46
N SER A 22 -14.28 7.71 -4.94
CA SER A 22 -13.18 8.23 -5.75
C SER A 22 -12.43 7.12 -6.49
N LEU A 23 -12.14 5.99 -5.83
CA LEU A 23 -11.53 4.82 -6.46
C LEU A 23 -12.37 4.32 -7.65
N LYS A 24 -13.69 4.18 -7.45
CA LYS A 24 -14.62 3.80 -8.52
C LYS A 24 -14.63 4.81 -9.66
N ALA A 25 -14.52 6.11 -9.36
CA ALA A 25 -14.45 7.14 -10.37
C ALA A 25 -13.17 7.01 -11.23
N HIS A 26 -12.00 6.80 -10.62
CA HIS A 26 -10.73 6.60 -11.36
C HIS A 26 -10.77 5.37 -12.27
N ILE A 27 -11.40 4.28 -11.80
CA ILE A 27 -11.58 3.05 -12.59
C ILE A 27 -12.54 3.32 -13.75
N LYS A 28 -13.66 4.02 -13.49
CA LYS A 28 -14.66 4.34 -14.52
C LYS A 28 -14.10 5.29 -15.59
N SER A 29 -13.29 6.27 -15.21
CA SER A 29 -12.63 7.18 -16.15
C SER A 29 -11.43 6.54 -16.87
N ARG A 30 -11.01 5.34 -16.47
CA ARG A 30 -9.79 4.66 -16.96
C ARG A 30 -8.51 5.46 -16.71
N GLU A 31 -8.51 6.31 -15.69
CA GLU A 31 -7.38 7.14 -15.31
C GLU A 31 -6.93 6.79 -13.88
N PRO A 32 -6.26 5.65 -13.67
CA PRO A 32 -5.75 5.29 -12.36
C PRO A 32 -4.65 6.27 -11.92
N LEU A 33 -4.69 6.67 -10.65
CA LEU A 33 -3.64 7.45 -10.00
C LEU A 33 -2.29 6.70 -10.00
N PRO A 34 -1.17 7.43 -9.88
CA PRO A 34 0.15 6.81 -9.80
C PRO A 34 0.41 6.00 -8.52
N LEU A 35 -0.37 6.22 -7.46
CA LEU A 35 -0.14 5.62 -6.14
C LEU A 35 -1.44 5.22 -5.44
N TYR A 36 -1.48 3.98 -4.96
CA TYR A 36 -2.55 3.44 -4.14
C TYR A 36 -2.01 2.66 -2.93
N LEU A 37 -2.78 2.66 -1.84
CA LEU A 37 -2.63 1.73 -0.72
C LEU A 37 -3.98 1.08 -0.44
N PHE A 38 -4.05 -0.24 -0.57
CA PHE A 38 -5.23 -1.04 -0.25
C PHE A 38 -4.97 -1.91 0.97
N PHE A 39 -5.90 -1.91 1.90
CA PHE A 39 -5.77 -2.64 3.17
C PHE A 39 -7.14 -2.91 3.77
N GLY A 40 -7.22 -3.80 4.75
CA GLY A 40 -8.46 -4.13 5.46
C GLY A 40 -8.77 -5.62 5.47
N SER A 41 -9.90 -5.98 6.08
CA SER A 41 -10.31 -7.37 6.31
C SER A 41 -11.05 -8.01 5.13
N GLU A 42 -11.51 -7.24 4.16
CA GLU A 42 -12.24 -7.72 2.98
C GLU A 42 -11.30 -7.90 1.78
N THR A 43 -10.56 -9.01 1.78
CA THR A 43 -9.54 -9.32 0.77
C THR A 43 -10.13 -9.54 -0.62
N PHE A 44 -11.36 -10.04 -0.73
CA PHE A 44 -12.00 -10.23 -2.03
C PHE A 44 -12.22 -8.90 -2.75
N LEU A 45 -12.62 -7.85 -2.03
CA LEU A 45 -12.76 -6.52 -2.63
C LEU A 45 -11.40 -5.93 -3.02
N ILE A 46 -10.36 -6.13 -2.22
CA ILE A 46 -8.99 -5.72 -2.57
C ILE A 46 -8.60 -6.35 -3.91
N ASP A 47 -8.72 -7.69 -4.02
CA ASP A 47 -8.37 -8.42 -5.24
C ASP A 47 -9.21 -7.97 -6.44
N TYR A 48 -10.52 -7.72 -6.23
CA TYR A 48 -11.40 -7.19 -7.26
C TYR A 48 -10.91 -5.84 -7.81
N TYR A 49 -10.67 -4.85 -6.95
CA TYR A 49 -10.24 -3.51 -7.41
C TYR A 49 -8.84 -3.52 -8.01
N VAL A 50 -7.93 -4.35 -7.49
CA VAL A 50 -6.62 -4.58 -8.11
C VAL A 50 -6.78 -5.17 -9.50
N GLY A 51 -7.69 -6.13 -9.67
CA GLY A 51 -8.04 -6.71 -10.96
C GLY A 51 -8.58 -5.67 -11.95
N GLU A 52 -9.47 -4.79 -11.51
CA GLU A 52 -9.99 -3.70 -12.35
C GLU A 52 -8.91 -2.71 -12.78
N ILE A 53 -8.02 -2.29 -11.87
CA ILE A 53 -6.88 -1.43 -12.21
C ILE A 53 -5.92 -2.15 -13.16
N LYS A 54 -5.64 -3.44 -12.91
CA LYS A 54 -4.78 -4.25 -13.78
C LYS A 54 -5.34 -4.36 -15.19
N LYS A 55 -6.65 -4.52 -15.36
CA LYS A 55 -7.31 -4.51 -16.69
C LYS A 55 -7.17 -3.16 -17.41
N ILE A 56 -7.12 -2.05 -16.67
CA ILE A 56 -6.93 -0.72 -17.27
C ILE A 56 -5.46 -0.52 -17.68
N VAL A 57 -4.52 -0.83 -16.79
CA VAL A 57 -3.08 -0.56 -16.97
C VAL A 57 -2.41 -1.56 -17.91
N ALA A 58 -2.73 -2.85 -17.77
CA ALA A 58 -2.06 -3.96 -18.43
C ALA A 58 -3.04 -4.79 -19.30
N GLY A 59 -4.21 -4.25 -19.67
CA GLY A 59 -5.28 -5.01 -20.33
C GLY A 59 -4.90 -5.64 -21.68
N SER A 60 -3.91 -5.07 -22.39
CA SER A 60 -3.34 -5.60 -23.63
C SER A 60 -2.00 -6.33 -23.43
N ASP A 61 -1.52 -6.44 -22.19
CA ASP A 61 -0.22 -7.03 -21.85
C ASP A 61 -0.31 -8.56 -21.80
N ILE A 62 -0.36 -9.17 -22.98
CA ILE A 62 -0.41 -10.63 -23.18
C ILE A 62 0.79 -11.33 -22.54
N ASN A 63 1.92 -10.64 -22.44
CA ASN A 63 3.20 -11.19 -22.01
C ASN A 63 3.54 -10.89 -20.54
N GLY A 64 2.71 -10.09 -19.85
CA GLY A 64 2.97 -9.66 -18.46
C GLY A 64 4.21 -8.76 -18.30
N LEU A 65 4.67 -8.10 -19.37
CA LEU A 65 5.89 -7.28 -19.37
C LEU A 65 5.72 -5.94 -18.62
N ASN A 66 4.49 -5.47 -18.49
CA ASN A 66 4.12 -4.21 -17.84
C ASN A 66 3.53 -4.41 -16.44
N THR A 67 3.68 -5.61 -15.86
CA THR A 67 3.28 -5.88 -14.47
C THR A 67 4.46 -6.43 -13.67
N VAL A 68 4.86 -5.74 -12.61
CA VAL A 68 5.88 -6.21 -11.65
C VAL A 68 5.20 -6.46 -10.31
N ILE A 69 5.46 -7.62 -9.70
CA ILE A 69 4.87 -8.00 -8.41
C ILE A 69 6.00 -8.29 -7.42
N PHE A 70 5.95 -7.58 -6.29
CA PHE A 70 6.78 -7.81 -5.13
C PHE A 70 5.92 -8.33 -3.98
N GLU A 71 6.45 -9.26 -3.20
CA GLU A 71 5.75 -9.83 -2.06
C GLU A 71 6.71 -10.03 -0.88
N ASN A 72 6.23 -9.75 0.33
CA ASN A 72 6.98 -9.83 1.59
C ASN A 72 8.14 -8.81 1.68
N LYS A 73 9.29 -9.21 2.22
CA LYS A 73 10.43 -8.32 2.47
C LYS A 73 11.12 -7.98 1.15
N VAL A 74 10.92 -6.74 0.69
CA VAL A 74 11.47 -6.22 -0.56
C VAL A 74 12.53 -5.15 -0.31
N ASP A 75 13.47 -5.00 -1.23
CA ASP A 75 14.30 -3.80 -1.29
C ASP A 75 13.47 -2.61 -1.81
N ILE A 76 13.67 -1.44 -1.20
CA ILE A 76 12.99 -0.22 -1.62
C ILE A 76 13.53 0.28 -2.96
N ASN A 77 14.82 0.07 -3.22
CA ASN A 77 15.44 0.48 -4.47
C ASN A 77 14.84 -0.32 -5.64
N ASP A 78 14.60 -1.63 -5.47
CA ASP A 78 13.95 -2.46 -6.49
C ASP A 78 12.54 -1.95 -6.84
N ILE A 79 11.78 -1.51 -5.84
CA ILE A 79 10.45 -0.92 -6.05
C ILE A 79 10.57 0.39 -6.85
N ILE A 80 11.50 1.27 -6.47
CA ILE A 80 11.74 2.55 -7.14
C ILE A 80 12.19 2.33 -8.59
N ASP A 81 13.12 1.40 -8.82
CA ASP A 81 13.64 1.08 -10.15
C ASP A 81 12.56 0.49 -11.05
N ALA A 82 11.71 -0.39 -10.51
CA ALA A 82 10.54 -0.91 -11.23
C ALA A 82 9.57 0.22 -11.61
N CYS A 83 9.33 1.18 -10.71
CA CYS A 83 8.49 2.34 -10.95
C CYS A 83 9.10 3.34 -11.97
N ASN A 84 10.42 3.45 -12.03
CA ASN A 84 11.12 4.35 -12.96
C ASN A 84 11.35 3.75 -14.34
N THR A 85 11.23 2.43 -14.48
CA THR A 85 11.39 1.77 -15.77
C THR A 85 10.14 2.00 -16.63
N PHE A 86 10.32 2.56 -17.84
CA PHE A 86 9.20 2.81 -18.76
C PHE A 86 8.41 1.52 -19.09
N PRO A 87 7.09 1.63 -19.30
CA PRO A 87 6.28 0.56 -19.86
C PRO A 87 6.69 0.24 -21.30
N VAL A 88 6.55 -1.02 -21.68
CA VAL A 88 6.85 -1.55 -23.01
C VAL A 88 5.54 -1.62 -23.80
N PHE A 89 5.44 -0.83 -24.87
CA PHE A 89 4.26 -0.76 -25.75
C PHE A 89 2.92 -0.52 -25.01
N ALA A 90 2.95 0.19 -23.88
CA ALA A 90 1.77 0.56 -23.11
C ALA A 90 1.96 1.96 -22.49
N ASP A 91 0.86 2.60 -22.11
CA ASP A 91 0.91 3.93 -21.49
C ASP A 91 1.37 3.88 -20.03
N LYS A 92 1.07 2.78 -19.34
CA LYS A 92 1.34 2.61 -17.91
C LYS A 92 1.89 1.23 -17.58
N LYS A 93 2.74 1.18 -16.56
CA LYS A 93 3.21 -0.04 -15.88
C LYS A 93 2.51 -0.19 -14.54
N LEU A 94 2.15 -1.42 -14.18
CA LEU A 94 1.63 -1.77 -12.85
C LEU A 94 2.77 -2.30 -11.99
N VAL A 95 2.99 -1.68 -10.83
CA VAL A 95 3.89 -2.21 -9.79
C VAL A 95 3.05 -2.55 -8.56
N LEU A 96 2.99 -3.82 -8.20
CA LEU A 96 2.20 -4.33 -7.10
C LEU A 96 3.12 -4.78 -5.97
N VAL A 97 2.96 -4.21 -4.78
CA VAL A 97 3.78 -4.55 -3.61
C VAL A 97 2.86 -5.10 -2.52
N LYS A 98 3.03 -6.37 -2.16
CA LYS A 98 2.19 -7.07 -1.19
C LYS A 98 2.97 -7.34 0.10
N ASN A 99 2.33 -7.10 1.25
CA ASN A 99 2.85 -7.45 2.57
C ASN A 99 4.29 -6.94 2.82
N SER A 100 4.58 -5.71 2.41
CA SER A 100 5.90 -5.09 2.56
C SER A 100 6.27 -4.83 4.02
N GLN A 101 5.26 -4.78 4.90
CA GLN A 101 5.40 -4.41 6.32
C GLN A 101 5.77 -2.93 6.55
N LEU A 102 5.82 -2.12 5.48
CA LEU A 102 6.22 -0.70 5.54
C LEU A 102 5.16 0.22 6.16
N PHE A 103 3.93 -0.28 6.30
CA PHE A 103 2.79 0.48 6.82
C PHE A 103 2.34 0.04 8.21
N GLY A 104 3.00 -0.96 8.81
CA GLY A 104 2.71 -1.45 10.16
C GLY A 104 3.55 -0.78 11.23
N LYS A 105 3.19 -0.96 12.50
CA LYS A 105 4.10 -0.67 13.61
C LYS A 105 5.25 -1.66 13.62
N GLU A 106 6.44 -1.19 13.97
CA GLU A 106 7.53 -2.05 14.42
C GLU A 106 7.01 -2.96 15.53
N LYS A 107 7.17 -4.28 15.36
CA LYS A 107 6.99 -5.20 16.47
C LYS A 107 8.17 -4.99 17.41
N ASN A 108 7.98 -4.21 18.48
CA ASN A 108 8.84 -4.33 19.64
C ASN A 108 8.81 -5.79 20.07
N LYS A 109 9.90 -6.54 19.86
CA LYS A 109 10.09 -7.89 20.43
C LYS A 109 10.23 -7.76 21.95
N SER A 110 9.14 -7.51 22.66
CA SER A 110 9.06 -7.73 24.10
C SER A 110 8.38 -9.08 24.34
N ALA A 111 9.11 -10.16 24.06
CA ALA A 111 8.86 -11.48 24.61
C ALA A 111 10.19 -12.25 24.69
N LYS A 112 10.81 -12.19 25.89
CA LYS A 112 11.83 -13.07 26.47
C LYS A 112 12.36 -14.20 25.56
N SER A 113 13.64 -14.08 25.20
CA SER A 113 14.56 -15.23 25.19
C SER A 113 15.48 -15.08 26.39
N VAL A 114 15.17 -15.75 27.49
CA VAL A 114 16.15 -16.05 28.54
C VAL A 114 17.03 -17.15 27.95
N GLY A 115 18.29 -16.85 27.68
CA GLY A 115 19.25 -17.82 27.15
C GLY A 115 20.46 -17.14 26.51
N LYS A 116 21.53 -17.00 27.29
CA LYS A 116 22.90 -16.70 26.85
C LYS A 116 23.28 -17.64 25.69
N ASP A 117 23.71 -17.10 24.55
CA ASP A 117 25.11 -17.16 24.10
C ASP A 117 25.34 -16.34 22.83
N LYS A 118 26.52 -15.72 22.77
CA LYS A 118 27.00 -14.78 21.76
C LYS A 118 27.59 -15.57 20.59
N ASP A 119 27.06 -15.39 19.37
CA ASP A 119 27.79 -14.91 18.19
C ASP A 119 26.94 -15.06 16.93
N SER A 120 26.35 -13.96 16.48
CA SER A 120 26.14 -13.61 15.06
C SER A 120 25.31 -12.33 14.98
N LYS A 121 25.96 -11.30 14.47
CA LYS A 121 25.50 -9.93 14.16
C LYS A 121 23.99 -9.81 13.87
N GLU A 122 23.20 -9.51 14.90
CA GLU A 122 21.86 -8.93 14.77
C GLU A 122 21.97 -7.41 14.97
N ALA A 123 22.36 -6.71 13.91
CA ALA A 123 22.28 -5.25 13.84
C ALA A 123 20.87 -4.85 13.38
N ASP A 124 20.20 -4.03 14.21
CA ASP A 124 19.20 -3.01 13.85
C ASP A 124 18.29 -3.24 12.62
N ASN A 125 17.10 -3.82 12.84
CA ASN A 125 16.01 -3.72 11.84
C ASN A 125 15.20 -2.41 11.98
N SER A 126 15.16 -1.77 13.16
CA SER A 126 14.30 -0.60 13.40
C SER A 126 14.83 0.67 12.71
N GLU A 127 16.13 0.93 12.78
CA GLU A 127 16.73 2.09 12.09
C GLU A 127 16.63 1.94 10.56
N SER A 128 16.75 0.71 10.07
CA SER A 128 16.62 0.37 8.65
C SER A 128 15.21 0.61 8.12
N ASP A 129 14.17 0.20 8.85
CA ASP A 129 12.79 0.34 8.40
C ASP A 129 12.32 1.81 8.41
N ASN A 130 12.74 2.61 9.40
CA ASN A 130 12.49 4.05 9.40
C ASN A 130 13.16 4.76 8.21
N LYS A 131 14.39 4.38 7.88
CA LYS A 131 15.10 4.91 6.71
C LYS A 131 14.40 4.54 5.40
N LYS A 132 13.95 3.29 5.26
CA LYS A 132 13.16 2.83 4.10
C LYS A 132 11.85 3.60 3.94
N GLN A 133 11.12 3.79 5.04
CA GLN A 133 9.89 4.60 5.02
C GLN A 133 10.18 6.04 4.60
N GLN A 134 11.29 6.62 5.06
CA GLN A 134 11.68 7.98 4.69
C GLN A 134 11.98 8.10 3.18
N ILE A 135 12.76 7.17 2.62
CA ILE A 135 13.07 7.14 1.18
C ILE A 135 11.78 7.08 0.34
N LEU A 136 10.84 6.18 0.68
CA LEU A 136 9.58 6.07 -0.04
C LEU A 136 8.71 7.31 0.08
N LYS A 137 8.64 7.92 1.27
CA LYS A 137 7.88 9.16 1.48
C LYS A 137 8.34 10.27 0.53
N ASP A 138 9.64 10.38 0.32
CA ASP A 138 10.22 11.39 -0.56
C ASP A 138 9.93 11.03 -2.03
N TYR A 139 10.04 9.74 -2.39
CA TYR A 139 9.74 9.23 -3.72
C TYR A 139 8.27 9.40 -4.15
N PHE A 140 7.29 9.27 -3.24
CA PHE A 140 5.87 9.35 -3.58
C PHE A 140 5.46 10.66 -4.30
N SER A 141 6.20 11.75 -4.09
CA SER A 141 5.97 13.03 -4.75
C SER A 141 6.43 13.10 -6.21
N VAL A 142 7.27 12.14 -6.63
CA VAL A 142 7.94 12.10 -7.94
C VAL A 142 7.70 10.80 -8.69
N ILE A 143 6.72 9.98 -8.28
CA ILE A 143 6.34 8.77 -9.02
C ILE A 143 5.97 9.16 -10.45
N PRO A 144 6.56 8.51 -11.48
CA PRO A 144 6.24 8.78 -12.87
C PRO A 144 4.75 8.55 -13.17
N GLN A 145 4.15 9.41 -13.99
CA GLN A 145 2.75 9.27 -14.44
C GLN A 145 2.51 8.00 -15.29
N THR A 146 3.59 7.43 -15.83
CA THR A 146 3.62 6.15 -16.55
C THR A 146 3.59 4.94 -15.63
N THR A 147 3.47 5.13 -14.31
CA THR A 147 3.47 4.05 -13.32
C THR A 147 2.22 4.13 -12.46
N CYS A 148 1.63 2.96 -12.18
CA CYS A 148 0.62 2.76 -11.16
C CYS A 148 1.21 1.84 -10.08
N LEU A 149 1.64 2.42 -8.96
CA LEU A 149 2.15 1.70 -7.79
C LEU A 149 1.00 1.40 -6.82
N ILE A 150 0.81 0.13 -6.47
CA ILE A 150 -0.22 -0.32 -5.52
C ILE A 150 0.44 -1.09 -4.39
N PHE A 151 0.31 -0.59 -3.17
CA PHE A 151 0.62 -1.37 -1.96
C PHE A 151 -0.63 -2.12 -1.49
N ILE A 152 -0.46 -3.39 -1.12
CA ILE A 152 -1.48 -4.20 -0.46
C ILE A 152 -0.93 -4.64 0.90
N GLU A 153 -1.58 -4.20 1.97
CA GLU A 153 -1.12 -4.47 3.34
C GLU A 153 -2.24 -5.01 4.21
N ASN A 154 -1.93 -6.02 5.02
CA ASN A 154 -2.88 -6.56 5.98
C ASN A 154 -3.09 -5.64 7.19
N ASN A 155 -2.06 -4.89 7.59
CA ASN A 155 -2.10 -4.02 8.77
C ASN A 155 -1.48 -2.67 8.44
N VAL A 156 -2.25 -1.59 8.67
CA VAL A 156 -1.82 -0.21 8.39
C VAL A 156 -2.02 0.66 9.63
N ASP A 157 -0.94 1.27 10.13
CA ASP A 157 -1.00 2.34 11.14
C ASP A 157 -1.15 3.70 10.45
N LYS A 158 -2.39 4.19 10.39
CA LYS A 158 -2.78 5.45 9.75
C LYS A 158 -2.11 6.70 10.35
N ARG A 159 -1.44 6.58 11.49
CA ARG A 159 -0.71 7.69 12.12
C ARG A 159 0.66 7.93 11.47
N LEU A 160 1.22 6.92 10.81
CA LEU A 160 2.55 6.99 10.22
C LEU A 160 2.64 8.03 9.11
N GLY A 161 3.83 8.63 8.99
CA GLY A 161 4.10 9.61 7.95
C GLY A 161 3.95 9.05 6.54
N ILE A 162 4.34 7.79 6.32
CA ILE A 162 4.22 7.11 5.02
C ILE A 162 2.75 6.97 4.58
N TYR A 163 1.84 6.61 5.50
CA TYR A 163 0.40 6.59 5.21
C TYR A 163 -0.11 7.97 4.79
N LYS A 164 0.28 9.02 5.52
CA LYS A 164 -0.13 10.40 5.21
C LYS A 164 0.38 10.86 3.84
N GLN A 165 1.57 10.43 3.42
CA GLN A 165 2.09 10.74 2.09
C GLN A 165 1.32 10.01 0.98
N VAL A 166 0.90 8.75 1.20
CA VAL A 166 0.00 8.08 0.25
C VAL A 166 -1.31 8.84 0.10
N VAL A 167 -1.92 9.29 1.20
CA VAL A 167 -3.15 10.10 1.13
C VAL A 167 -2.94 11.44 0.42
N LYS A 168 -1.73 12.00 0.47
CA LYS A 168 -1.40 13.28 -0.17
C LYS A 168 -1.18 13.16 -1.68
N TYR A 169 -0.47 12.13 -2.12
CA TYR A 169 -0.04 11.98 -3.53
C TYR A 169 -0.80 10.89 -4.30
N GLY A 170 -1.69 10.17 -3.62
CA GLY A 170 -2.44 9.05 -4.16
C GLY A 170 -3.73 8.82 -3.40
N LEU A 171 -4.10 7.55 -3.22
CA LEU A 171 -5.33 7.16 -2.53
C LEU A 171 -5.10 5.96 -1.62
N ALA A 172 -5.52 6.05 -0.36
CA ALA A 172 -5.47 4.96 0.62
C ALA A 172 -6.88 4.47 0.94
N ALA A 173 -7.27 3.30 0.44
CA ALA A 173 -8.60 2.70 0.62
C ALA A 173 -8.57 1.55 1.64
N GLU A 174 -9.50 1.60 2.58
CA GLU A 174 -9.72 0.56 3.57
C GLU A 174 -10.95 -0.27 3.19
N PHE A 175 -10.79 -1.59 3.10
CA PHE A 175 -11.84 -2.54 2.75
C PHE A 175 -12.21 -3.35 3.98
N GLU A 176 -13.27 -2.95 4.67
CA GLU A 176 -13.82 -3.68 5.81
C GLU A 176 -15.01 -4.52 5.35
N ARG A 177 -15.21 -5.68 6.00
CA ARG A 177 -16.46 -6.44 5.85
C ARG A 177 -17.64 -5.56 6.23
N LEU A 178 -18.72 -5.64 5.45
CA LEU A 178 -19.99 -5.08 5.88
C LEU A 178 -20.47 -5.89 7.08
N ASP A 179 -20.56 -5.24 8.24
CA ASP A 179 -21.29 -5.80 9.37
C ASP A 179 -22.72 -6.10 8.89
N ALA A 180 -23.14 -7.36 9.01
CA ALA A 180 -24.55 -7.71 8.84
C ALA A 180 -25.28 -7.14 10.06
N ASP A 181 -26.04 -6.06 9.85
CA ASP A 181 -27.01 -5.56 10.84
C ASP A 181 -28.12 -6.60 11.07
#